data_AF-F7W764-F1
#
_entry.id   AF-F7W764-F1
#
_cell.length_a   1.000
_cell.length_b   1.000
_cell.length_c   1.000
_cell.angle_alpha   90.00
_cell.angle_beta   90.00
_cell.angle_gamma   90.00
#
_symmetry.space_group_name_H-M   'P 1'
#
loop_
_entity.id
_entity.type
_entity.pdbx_description
1 polymer ?
#
loop_
_entity_poly.entity_id
_entity_poly.type
_entity_poly.pdbx_seq_one_letter_code
_entity_poly.pdbx_strand_id
1 'polypeptide(L)'
;MVPILDQSEIPTRFLIISDTYDNVSPHPPASLPNSIDVLIHCGNLTYDSKLAEFTTALALLSSLNTVPLKLIIPGPNDWTLDDAAYEARITEASNTNKKKGGTGALLPRDMEALYAEYGRPGQARQLLLSEKARQHGIFLMANEGRWEFALANHAVLAVGDVQT
;
A
#
# COMPACT_ATOMS: atom_id res chain seq x y z
N MET A 1 3.59 -1.90 47.40
CA MET A 1 4.81 -1.58 46.66
C MET A 1 4.43 -1.56 45.19
N VAL A 2 4.26 -0.37 44.60
CA VAL A 2 3.94 -0.24 43.17
C VAL A 2 5.25 -0.47 42.42
N PRO A 3 5.32 -1.36 41.42
CA PRO A 3 6.54 -1.51 40.64
C PRO A 3 6.75 -0.19 39.89
N ILE A 4 7.87 0.47 40.18
CA ILE A 4 8.40 1.51 39.30
C ILE A 4 8.84 0.74 38.06
N LEU A 5 8.04 0.81 36.99
CA LEU A 5 8.47 0.31 35.69
C LEU A 5 9.73 1.10 35.30
N ASP A 6 10.78 0.37 34.94
CA ASP A 6 11.96 0.94 34.32
C ASP A 6 11.51 1.76 33.10
N GLN A 7 11.85 3.05 33.05
CA GLN A 7 11.47 3.97 31.96
C GLN A 7 12.31 3.75 30.69
N SER A 8 13.01 2.62 30.57
CA SER A 8 13.92 2.32 29.47
C SER A 8 13.22 1.80 28.21
N GLU A 9 11.98 1.33 28.32
CA GLU A 9 11.21 0.78 27.19
C GLU A 9 9.93 1.59 26.96
N ILE A 10 9.71 2.03 25.71
CA ILE A 10 8.50 2.74 25.28
C ILE A 10 7.55 1.72 24.65
N PRO A 11 6.43 1.34 25.31
CA PRO A 11 5.49 0.39 24.73
C PRO A 11 4.91 0.94 23.44
N THR A 12 5.04 0.16 22.36
CA THR A 12 4.55 0.51 21.02
C THR A 12 3.72 -0.64 20.48
N ARG A 13 2.49 -0.36 20.04
CA ARG A 13 1.55 -1.36 19.53
C ARG A 13 1.43 -1.31 18.02
N PHE A 14 1.65 -2.46 17.39
CA PHE A 14 1.53 -2.64 15.94
C PHE A 14 0.25 -3.40 15.60
N LEU A 15 -0.45 -2.98 14.55
CA LEU A 15 -1.46 -3.76 13.84
C LEU A 15 -0.88 -4.17 12.50
N ILE A 16 -0.77 -5.47 12.25
CA ILE A 16 -0.27 -5.99 10.98
C ILE A 16 -1.42 -6.67 10.25
N ILE A 17 -1.66 -6.25 9.02
CA ILE A 17 -2.67 -6.81 8.12
C ILE A 17 -2.05 -7.09 6.75
N SER A 18 -2.67 -7.96 5.97
CA SER A 18 -2.20 -8.37 4.65
C SER A 18 -3.39 -8.91 3.86
N ASP A 19 -3.25 -9.01 2.54
CA ASP A 19 -4.18 -9.76 1.69
C ASP A 19 -5.63 -9.33 1.89
N THR A 20 -5.81 -8.00 1.88
CA THR A 20 -7.11 -7.42 2.15
C THR A 20 -7.95 -7.30 0.90
N TYR A 21 -7.31 -7.20 -0.27
CA TYR A 21 -7.96 -7.19 -1.57
C TYR A 21 -9.13 -6.21 -1.62
N ASP A 22 -8.92 -4.96 -1.26
CA ASP A 22 -9.92 -3.88 -1.10
C ASP A 22 -11.05 -4.14 -0.08
N ASN A 23 -11.05 -5.29 0.59
CA ASN A 23 -12.16 -5.83 1.37
C ASN A 23 -11.87 -5.92 2.88
N VAL A 24 -11.18 -4.93 3.46
CA VAL A 24 -11.18 -4.84 4.93
C VAL A 24 -12.52 -4.28 5.36
N SER A 25 -13.23 -5.03 6.22
CA SER A 25 -14.29 -4.44 7.03
C SER A 25 -13.73 -3.15 7.68
N PRO A 26 -14.36 -1.98 7.49
CA PRO A 26 -13.89 -0.72 8.08
C PRO A 26 -13.96 -0.74 9.61
N HIS A 27 -14.47 -1.84 10.19
CA HIS A 27 -14.52 -2.07 11.61
C HIS A 27 -13.39 -3.03 11.96
N PRO A 28 -12.30 -2.53 12.56
CA PRO A 28 -11.37 -3.39 13.28
C PRO A 28 -12.19 -4.36 14.17
N PRO A 29 -11.86 -5.67 14.23
CA PRO A 29 -12.55 -6.60 15.12
C PRO A 29 -12.73 -5.96 16.51
N ALA A 30 -13.89 -6.16 17.14
CA ALA A 30 -14.24 -5.52 18.41
C ALA A 30 -13.24 -5.80 19.56
N SER A 31 -12.34 -6.76 19.36
CA SER A 31 -11.22 -7.11 20.23
C SER A 31 -9.96 -6.28 20.03
N LEU A 32 -9.90 -5.37 19.04
CA LEU A 32 -8.70 -4.58 18.82
C LEU A 32 -8.51 -3.55 19.94
N PRO A 33 -7.29 -3.42 20.48
CA PRO A 33 -7.02 -2.47 21.54
C PRO A 33 -7.34 -1.04 21.11
N ASN A 34 -7.79 -0.22 22.07
CA ASN A 34 -8.19 1.17 21.83
C ASN A 34 -7.07 2.09 21.29
N SER A 35 -5.80 1.68 21.38
CA SER A 35 -4.66 2.44 20.85
C SER A 35 -3.79 1.56 19.95
N ILE A 36 -3.53 2.00 18.72
CA ILE A 36 -2.58 1.36 17.81
C ILE A 36 -1.65 2.47 17.34
N ASP A 37 -0.35 2.30 17.52
CA ASP A 37 0.64 3.32 17.18
C ASP A 37 1.02 3.22 15.70
N VAL A 38 1.10 1.99 15.17
CA VAL A 38 1.53 1.73 13.79
C VAL A 38 0.66 0.64 13.18
N LEU A 39 0.14 0.88 11.98
CA LEU A 39 -0.40 -0.15 11.10
C LEU A 39 0.62 -0.48 10.02
N ILE A 40 0.80 -1.76 9.72
CA ILE A 40 1.58 -2.22 8.58
C ILE A 40 0.66 -3.08 7.71
N HIS A 41 0.52 -2.70 6.45
CA HIS A 41 -0.15 -3.51 5.44
C HIS A 41 0.89 -4.21 4.56
N CYS A 42 0.95 -5.55 4.63
CA CYS A 42 1.98 -6.38 4.02
C CYS A 42 1.62 -6.85 2.60
N GLY A 43 1.06 -5.97 1.77
CA GLY A 43 0.77 -6.25 0.37
C GLY A 43 -0.60 -6.85 0.08
N ASN A 44 -0.90 -6.92 -1.21
CA ASN A 44 -2.18 -7.34 -1.78
C ASN A 44 -3.32 -6.46 -1.26
N LEU A 45 -3.13 -5.14 -1.44
CA LEU A 45 -4.21 -4.15 -1.25
C LEU A 45 -5.34 -4.35 -2.25
N THR A 46 -5.03 -4.93 -3.41
CA THR A 46 -5.94 -5.04 -4.54
C THR A 46 -6.08 -6.49 -5.00
N TYR A 47 -7.20 -6.81 -5.65
CA TYR A 47 -7.39 -8.10 -6.33
C TYR A 47 -6.60 -8.16 -7.62
N ASP A 48 -6.66 -7.10 -8.43
CA ASP A 48 -6.11 -7.11 -9.78
C ASP A 48 -5.38 -5.80 -10.11
N SER A 49 -5.03 -4.98 -9.12
CA SER A 49 -4.32 -3.72 -9.33
C SER A 49 -5.09 -2.62 -10.05
N LYS A 50 -6.43 -2.66 -9.98
CA LYS A 50 -7.25 -1.65 -10.67
C LYS A 50 -7.20 -0.32 -9.94
N LEU A 51 -7.31 0.78 -10.67
CA LEU A 51 -7.25 2.12 -10.09
C LEU A 51 -8.39 2.37 -9.07
N ALA A 52 -9.56 1.80 -9.34
CA ALA A 52 -10.72 1.86 -8.45
C ALA A 52 -10.46 1.12 -7.12
N GLU A 53 -9.77 -0.02 -7.15
CA GLU A 53 -9.44 -0.82 -5.97
C GLU A 53 -8.48 -0.04 -5.06
N PHE A 54 -7.45 0.62 -5.62
CA PHE A 54 -6.58 1.52 -4.86
C PHE A 54 -7.33 2.72 -4.25
N THR A 55 -8.32 3.25 -4.97
CA THR A 55 -9.16 4.35 -4.45
C THR A 55 -9.97 3.89 -3.24
N THR A 56 -10.56 2.70 -3.31
CA THR A 56 -11.27 2.06 -2.20
C THR A 56 -10.34 1.77 -1.03
N ALA A 57 -9.19 1.15 -1.29
CA ALA A 57 -8.18 0.85 -0.28
C ALA A 57 -7.67 2.12 0.42
N LEU A 58 -7.42 3.20 -0.33
CA LEU A 58 -7.03 4.50 0.24
C LEU A 58 -8.14 5.08 1.13
N ALA A 59 -9.40 5.00 0.72
CA ALA A 59 -10.53 5.49 1.51
C ALA A 59 -10.68 4.71 2.83
N LEU A 60 -10.53 3.38 2.76
CA LEU A 60 -10.53 2.50 3.91
C LEU A 60 -9.38 2.80 4.87
N LEU A 61 -8.14 2.88 4.37
CA LEU A 61 -6.97 3.24 5.19
C LEU A 61 -7.15 4.62 5.83
N SER A 62 -7.71 5.56 5.09
CA SER A 62 -8.02 6.90 5.61
C SER A 62 -9.09 6.85 6.70
N SER A 63 -10.02 5.89 6.67
CA SER A 63 -11.06 5.76 7.70
C SER A 63 -10.52 5.29 9.06
N LEU A 64 -9.33 4.67 9.10
CA LEU A 64 -8.63 4.24 10.30
C LEU A 64 -7.92 5.42 11.00
N ASN A 65 -8.71 6.44 11.35
CA ASN A 65 -8.23 7.73 11.90
C ASN A 65 -7.54 7.60 13.26
N THR A 66 -7.79 6.52 14.00
CA THR A 66 -7.19 6.28 15.32
C THR A 66 -5.74 5.81 15.24
N VAL A 67 -5.25 5.42 14.06
CA VAL A 67 -3.88 4.96 13.86
C VAL A 67 -3.04 6.08 13.24
N PRO A 68 -2.01 6.62 13.92
CA PRO A 68 -1.28 7.78 13.43
C PRO A 68 -0.31 7.46 12.29
N LEU A 69 0.27 6.26 12.26
CA LEU A 69 1.21 5.82 11.21
C LEU A 69 0.72 4.56 10.51
N LYS A 70 0.69 4.56 9.18
CA LYS A 70 0.26 3.44 8.34
C LYS A 70 1.30 3.20 7.25
N LEU A 71 2.05 2.11 7.35
CA LEU A 71 3.06 1.70 6.38
C LEU A 71 2.46 0.70 5.41
N ILE A 72 2.55 0.99 4.11
CA ILE A 72 1.94 0.18 3.06
C ILE A 72 3.04 -0.41 2.20
N ILE A 73 3.19 -1.73 2.25
CA ILE A 73 4.11 -2.48 1.40
C ILE A 73 3.29 -3.04 0.24
N PRO A 74 3.64 -2.81 -1.03
CA PRO A 74 2.98 -3.44 -2.17
C PRO A 74 3.14 -4.96 -2.18
N GLY A 75 2.09 -5.68 -2.56
CA GLY A 75 2.15 -7.12 -2.83
C GLY A 75 2.17 -7.45 -4.33
N PRO A 76 2.28 -8.74 -4.69
CA PRO A 76 2.30 -9.18 -6.09
C PRO A 76 1.07 -8.75 -6.92
N ASN A 77 -0.09 -8.57 -6.29
CA ASN A 77 -1.30 -8.11 -6.97
C ASN A 77 -1.33 -6.58 -7.15
N ASP A 78 -0.45 -5.84 -6.49
CA ASP A 78 -0.41 -4.37 -6.54
C ASP A 78 0.54 -3.84 -7.64
N TRP A 79 0.68 -4.59 -8.73
CA TRP A 79 1.69 -4.37 -9.77
C TRP A 79 1.63 -3.02 -10.50
N THR A 80 0.49 -2.32 -10.54
CA THR A 80 0.41 -0.97 -11.13
C THR A 80 1.03 0.12 -10.24
N LEU A 81 1.46 -0.22 -9.02
CA LEU A 81 2.27 0.65 -8.17
C LEU A 81 3.74 0.71 -8.62
N ASP A 82 4.18 -0.19 -9.52
CA ASP A 82 5.50 -0.22 -10.11
C ASP A 82 5.40 0.00 -11.62
N ASP A 83 6.00 1.09 -12.11
CA ASP A 83 5.90 1.48 -13.52
C ASP A 83 6.57 0.46 -14.46
N ALA A 84 7.65 -0.20 -14.03
CA ALA A 84 8.33 -1.21 -14.83
C ALA A 84 7.49 -2.51 -14.91
N ALA A 85 6.86 -2.92 -13.81
CA ALA A 85 5.94 -4.05 -13.79
C ALA A 85 4.70 -3.78 -14.64
N TYR A 86 4.18 -2.55 -14.61
CA TYR A 86 3.10 -2.11 -15.49
C TYR A 86 3.51 -2.25 -16.96
N GLU A 87 4.62 -1.65 -17.37
CA GLU A 87 5.11 -1.70 -18.75
C GLU A 87 5.35 -3.14 -19.25
N ALA A 88 5.88 -4.00 -18.38
CA ALA A 88 6.09 -5.41 -18.69
C ALA A 88 4.76 -6.14 -18.99
N ARG A 89 3.71 -5.90 -18.19
CA ARG A 89 2.37 -6.49 -18.39
C ARG A 89 1.74 -6.03 -19.72
N ILE A 90 1.88 -4.76 -20.08
CA ILE A 90 1.40 -4.22 -21.36
C ILE A 90 2.13 -4.86 -22.55
N THR A 91 3.44 -5.02 -22.41
CA THR A 91 4.28 -5.66 -23.43
C THR A 91 3.90 -7.13 -23.60
N GLU A 92 3.64 -7.85 -22.51
CA GLU A 92 3.18 -9.25 -22.54
C GLU A 92 1.81 -9.39 -23.23
N ALA A 93 0.86 -8.50 -22.93
CA ALA A 93 -0.44 -8.48 -23.57
C ALA A 93 -0.30 -8.26 -25.10
N SER A 94 0.55 -7.31 -25.50
CA SER A 94 0.87 -7.01 -26.90
C SER A 94 1.47 -8.24 -27.62
N ASN A 95 2.42 -8.91 -26.98
CA ASN A 95 3.06 -10.12 -27.51
C ASN A 95 2.09 -11.30 -27.65
N THR A 96 1.16 -11.45 -26.71
CA THR A 96 0.12 -12.49 -26.77
C THR A 96 -0.84 -12.26 -27.93
N ASN A 97 -1.20 -11.00 -28.21
CA ASN A 97 -2.00 -10.64 -29.38
C ASN A 97 -1.28 -10.99 -30.69
N LYS A 98 0.04 -10.71 -30.77
CA LYS A 98 0.88 -11.13 -31.91
C LYS A 98 0.84 -12.63 -32.15
N LYS A 99 0.98 -13.45 -31.10
CA LYS A 99 0.95 -14.92 -31.19
C LYS A 99 -0.40 -15.48 -31.67
N LYS A 100 -1.49 -14.75 -31.46
CA LYS A 100 -2.84 -15.10 -31.94
C LYS A 100 -3.13 -14.62 -33.38
N GLY A 101 -2.11 -14.16 -34.10
CA GLY A 101 -2.24 -13.68 -35.49
C GLY A 101 -2.63 -12.19 -35.62
N GLY A 102 -2.64 -11.44 -34.51
CA GLY A 102 -2.81 -9.99 -34.52
C GLY A 102 -1.51 -9.25 -34.90
N THR A 103 -1.61 -7.92 -35.04
CA THR A 103 -0.48 -7.05 -35.44
C THR A 103 0.63 -6.93 -34.38
N GLY A 104 0.36 -7.39 -33.14
CA GLY A 104 1.29 -7.31 -32.01
C GLY A 104 1.40 -5.93 -31.36
N ALA A 105 0.74 -4.92 -31.91
CA ALA A 105 0.53 -3.63 -31.25
C ALA A 105 -0.89 -3.59 -30.67
N LEU A 106 -1.04 -3.12 -29.44
CA LEU A 106 -2.36 -2.80 -28.89
C LEU A 106 -2.97 -1.65 -29.70
N LEU A 107 -4.24 -1.77 -30.09
CA LEU A 107 -4.92 -0.69 -30.77
C LEU A 107 -5.14 0.47 -29.78
N PRO A 108 -5.22 1.73 -30.24
CA PRO A 108 -5.48 2.87 -29.36
C PRO A 108 -6.73 2.68 -28.46
N ARG A 109 -7.78 2.03 -28.99
CA ARG A 109 -8.98 1.70 -28.22
C ARG A 109 -8.71 0.74 -27.06
N ASP A 110 -7.84 -0.24 -27.26
CA ASP A 110 -7.48 -1.22 -26.24
C ASP A 110 -6.65 -0.55 -25.14
N MET A 111 -5.75 0.36 -25.54
CA MET A 111 -4.97 1.18 -24.61
C MET A 111 -5.86 2.10 -23.76
N GLU A 112 -6.85 2.76 -24.35
CA GLU A 112 -7.78 3.62 -23.61
C GLU A 112 -8.67 2.80 -22.66
N ALA A 113 -9.12 1.61 -23.07
CA ALA A 113 -9.85 0.71 -22.18
C ALA A 113 -8.99 0.27 -20.99
N LEU A 114 -7.71 -0.02 -21.25
CA LEU A 114 -6.76 -0.39 -20.20
C LEU A 114 -6.51 0.76 -19.23
N TYR A 115 -6.30 1.99 -19.73
CA TYR A 115 -6.15 3.17 -18.88
C TYR A 115 -7.41 3.52 -18.11
N ALA A 116 -8.59 3.20 -18.63
CA ALA A 116 -9.85 3.36 -17.90
C ALA A 116 -9.94 2.40 -16.69
N GLU A 117 -9.35 1.21 -16.79
CA GLU A 117 -9.41 0.18 -15.74
C GLU A 117 -8.26 0.29 -14.72
N TYR A 118 -7.02 0.40 -15.21
CA TYR A 118 -5.81 0.36 -14.39
C TYR A 118 -5.20 1.75 -14.15
N GLY A 119 -5.73 2.80 -14.78
CA GLY A 119 -5.11 4.12 -14.80
C GLY A 119 -3.91 4.18 -15.74
N ARG A 120 -3.33 5.37 -15.91
CA ARG A 120 -2.06 5.55 -16.62
C ARG A 120 -0.88 5.11 -15.75
N PRO A 121 0.30 4.78 -16.33
CA PRO A 121 1.52 4.51 -15.56
C PRO A 121 1.76 5.61 -14.51
N GLY A 122 2.12 5.21 -13.30
CA GLY A 122 2.30 6.08 -12.14
C GLY A 122 1.03 6.58 -11.45
N GLN A 123 -0.15 6.47 -12.06
CA GLN A 123 -1.38 7.06 -11.52
C GLN A 123 -1.83 6.39 -10.22
N ALA A 124 -1.83 5.05 -10.17
CA ALA A 124 -2.15 4.30 -8.96
C ALA A 124 -1.15 4.63 -7.83
N ARG A 125 0.14 4.64 -8.16
CA ARG A 125 1.23 5.02 -7.24
C ARG A 125 1.03 6.43 -6.67
N GLN A 126 0.61 7.39 -7.51
CA GLN A 126 0.38 8.77 -7.09
C GLN A 126 -0.77 8.91 -6.08
N LEU A 127 -1.79 8.02 -6.11
CA LEU A 127 -2.86 8.05 -5.11
C LEU A 127 -2.30 7.84 -3.69
N LEU A 128 -1.43 6.85 -3.51
CA LEU A 128 -0.84 6.50 -2.21
C LEU A 128 0.32 7.43 -1.80
N LEU A 129 0.92 8.15 -2.76
CA LEU A 129 1.93 9.18 -2.49
C LEU A 129 1.34 10.59 -2.32
N SER A 130 0.03 10.74 -2.51
CA SER A 130 -0.63 12.04 -2.47
C SER A 130 -0.52 12.71 -1.10
N GLU A 131 -0.62 14.04 -1.08
CA GLU A 131 -0.68 14.81 0.17
C GLU A 131 -1.87 14.37 1.04
N LYS A 132 -2.99 14.01 0.42
CA LYS A 132 -4.15 13.45 1.11
C LYS A 132 -3.81 12.16 1.86
N ALA A 133 -3.04 11.25 1.25
CA ALA A 133 -2.61 10.02 1.92
C ALA A 133 -1.70 10.34 3.12
N ARG A 134 -0.74 11.27 2.94
CA ARG A 134 0.17 11.72 4.00
C ARG A 134 -0.56 12.35 5.19
N GLN A 135 -1.60 13.15 4.95
CA GLN A 135 -2.43 13.74 6.00
C GLN A 135 -3.13 12.69 6.88
N HIS A 136 -3.36 11.49 6.35
CA HIS A 136 -3.93 10.36 7.11
C HIS A 136 -2.85 9.40 7.64
N GLY A 137 -1.58 9.79 7.59
CA GLY A 137 -0.44 9.01 8.08
C GLY A 137 -0.08 7.82 7.19
N ILE A 138 -0.48 7.82 5.92
CA ILE A 138 -0.25 6.71 4.99
C ILE A 138 1.07 6.93 4.24
N PHE A 139 1.96 5.94 4.31
CA PHE A 139 3.26 5.94 3.65
C PHE A 139 3.42 4.69 2.80
N LEU A 140 3.58 4.90 1.50
CA LEU A 140 3.89 3.83 0.54
C LEU A 140 5.38 3.48 0.60
N MET A 141 5.67 2.23 0.94
CA MET A 141 7.01 1.64 1.01
C MET A 141 7.33 0.94 -0.32
N ALA A 142 7.35 1.70 -1.42
CA ALA A 142 7.57 1.14 -2.76
C ALA A 142 9.04 0.93 -3.13
N ASN A 143 9.95 1.60 -2.43
CA ASN A 143 11.38 1.52 -2.71
C ASN A 143 12.12 0.99 -1.48
N GLU A 144 13.10 0.11 -1.69
CA GLU A 144 14.07 -0.28 -0.67
C GLU A 144 14.78 0.96 -0.11
N GLY A 145 15.11 0.92 1.17
CA GLY A 145 15.79 2.03 1.84
C GLY A 145 15.51 2.06 3.34
N ARG A 146 16.13 3.04 4.00
CA ARG A 146 15.96 3.31 5.42
C ARG A 146 14.97 4.44 5.63
N TRP A 147 14.00 4.19 6.48
CA TRP A 147 12.90 5.07 6.83
C TRP A 147 12.90 5.26 8.35
N GLU A 148 12.63 6.48 8.80
CA GLU A 148 12.53 6.80 10.22
C GLU A 148 11.24 7.60 10.46
N PHE A 149 10.48 7.19 11.48
CA PHE A 149 9.21 7.80 11.85
C PHE A 149 9.19 8.10 13.33
N ALA A 150 8.87 9.35 13.68
CA ALA A 150 8.52 9.71 15.05
C ALA A 150 7.09 9.23 15.36
N LEU A 151 6.93 8.53 16.46
CA LEU A 151 5.64 8.00 16.92
C LEU A 151 5.01 8.91 17.98
N ALA A 152 3.69 8.82 18.14
CA ALA A 152 2.94 9.64 19.10
C ALA A 152 3.32 9.38 20.57
N ASN A 153 3.85 8.18 20.86
CA ASN A 153 4.37 7.79 22.17
C ASN A 153 5.84 8.23 22.40
N HIS A 154 6.38 9.11 21.54
CA HIS A 154 7.75 9.60 21.56
C HIS A 154 8.83 8.57 21.20
N ALA A 155 8.46 7.36 20.79
CA ALA A 155 9.41 6.42 20.20
C ALA A 155 9.78 6.84 18.76
N VAL A 156 10.89 6.28 18.27
CA VAL A 156 11.30 6.36 16.87
C VAL A 156 11.26 4.96 16.28
N LEU A 157 10.50 4.79 15.20
CA LEU A 157 10.50 3.57 14.40
C LEU A 157 11.45 3.74 13.21
N ALA A 158 12.51 2.96 13.19
CA ALA A 158 13.38 2.82 12.02
C ALA A 158 13.02 1.52 11.26
N VAL A 159 12.81 1.64 9.95
CA VAL A 159 12.50 0.52 9.04
C VAL A 159 13.48 0.56 7.88
N GLY A 160 14.17 -0.54 7.62
CA GLY A 160 15.10 -0.66 6.51
C GLY A 160 15.96 -1.89 6.64
N ASP A 161 16.91 -2.06 5.73
CA ASP A 161 17.85 -3.18 5.78
C ASP A 161 18.66 -3.15 7.08
N VAL A 162 18.75 -4.31 7.71
CA VAL A 162 19.66 -4.51 8.85
C VAL A 162 21.07 -4.52 8.26
N GLN A 163 21.85 -3.47 8.51
CA GLN A 163 23.30 -3.56 8.35
C GLN A 163 23.81 -4.54 9.42
N THR A 164 23.96 -5.80 9.03
CA THR A 164 24.67 -6.83 9.80
C THR A 164 26.17 -6.65 9.68
#